data_AF-A0A2N2Y4X2-F1
#
_entry.id   AF-A0A2N2Y4X2-F1
#
_cell.length_a   1.000
_cell.length_b   1.000
_cell.length_c   1.000
_cell.angle_alpha   90.00
_cell.angle_beta   90.00
_cell.angle_gamma   90.00
#
_symmetry.space_group_name_H-M   'P 1'
#
loop_
_entity.id
_entity.type
_entity.pdbx_description
1 polymer ?
#
loop_
_entity_poly.entity_id
_entity_poly.type
_entity_poly.pdbx_seq_one_letter_code
_entity_poly.pdbx_strand_id
1 'polypeptide(L)' 'MKSLLSFILVFTSLYSWAQITPADRVNPLIGTDSKYELSNGNTYPAIAMPWGMNFWTPQTANMGNGWCYTYGANKIRG' A
#
# COMPACT_ATOMS: atom_id res chain seq x y z
N MET A 1 -43.03 -5.05 -15.39
CA MET A 1 -41.76 -5.71 -15.81
C MET A 1 -40.58 -4.76 -15.91
N LYS A 2 -40.68 -3.62 -16.63
CA LYS A 2 -39.58 -2.64 -16.74
C LYS A 2 -39.13 -2.05 -15.38
N SER A 3 -40.09 -1.70 -14.51
CA SER A 3 -39.81 -1.22 -13.15
C SER A 3 -39.10 -2.23 -12.26
N LEU A 4 -39.39 -3.53 -12.42
CA LEU A 4 -38.75 -4.62 -11.68
C LEU A 4 -37.30 -4.81 -12.13
N LEU A 5 -37.06 -4.75 -13.44
CA LEU A 5 -35.71 -4.78 -14.01
C LEU A 5 -34.87 -3.58 -13.52
N SER A 6 -35.46 -2.37 -13.50
CA SER A 6 -34.79 -1.19 -12.95
C SER A 6 -34.46 -1.36 -11.46
N PHE A 7 -35.36 -1.96 -10.68
CA PHE A 7 -35.14 -2.22 -9.25
C PHE A 7 -33.99 -3.21 -9.02
N ILE A 8 -33.95 -4.29 -9.81
CA ILE A 8 -32.88 -5.30 -9.74
C ILE A 8 -31.52 -4.69 -10.11
N LEU A 9 -31.46 -3.87 -11.17
CA LEU A 9 -30.22 -3.19 -11.60
C LEU A 9 -29.67 -2.26 -10.52
N VAL A 10 -30.55 -1.49 -9.86
CA VAL A 10 -30.14 -0.64 -8.72
C VAL A 10 -29.66 -1.49 -7.55
N PHE A 11 -30.36 -2.57 -7.20
CA PHE A 11 -29.94 -3.46 -6.12
C PHE A 11 -28.58 -4.13 -6.39
N THR A 12 -28.32 -4.59 -7.62
CA THR A 12 -27.02 -5.18 -7.98
C THR A 12 -25.88 -4.17 -7.93
N SER A 13 -26.15 -2.91 -8.31
CA SER A 13 -25.13 -1.85 -8.21
C SER A 13 -24.76 -1.48 -6.77
N LEU A 14 -25.68 -1.69 -5.81
CA LEU A 14 -25.42 -1.54 -4.38
C LEU A 14 -24.65 -2.73 -3.76
N TYR A 15 -24.67 -3.90 -4.39
CA TYR A 15 -23.85 -5.05 -3.99
C TYR A 15 -22.40 -4.97 -4.51
N SER A 16 -22.15 -4.20 -5.57
CA SER A 16 -20.81 -4.01 -6.16
C SER A 16 -19.91 -3.04 -5.38
N TRP A 17 -20.30 -2.63 -4.17
CA TRP A 17 -19.42 -1.85 -3.30
C TRP A 17 -18.26 -2.77 -2.90
N ALA A 18 -17.06 -2.38 -3.31
CA ALA A 18 -15.84 -3.14 -3.09
C ALA A 18 -15.76 -3.61 -1.63
N GLN A 19 -15.69 -4.92 -1.42
CA GLN A 19 -15.58 -5.48 -0.09
C GLN A 19 -14.20 -5.13 0.47
N ILE A 20 -14.15 -4.48 1.63
CA ILE A 20 -12.89 -4.24 2.35
C ILE A 20 -12.30 -5.60 2.71
N THR A 21 -11.17 -5.91 2.12
CA THR A 21 -10.38 -7.11 2.39
C THR A 21 -9.44 -6.87 3.57
N PRO A 22 -8.91 -7.93 4.20
CA PRO A 22 -7.85 -7.78 5.20
C PRO A 22 -6.62 -7.03 4.67
N ALA A 23 -6.32 -7.14 3.37
CA ALA A 23 -5.19 -6.44 2.74
C ALA A 23 -5.37 -4.92 2.76
N ASP A 24 -6.61 -4.43 2.64
CA ASP A 24 -6.92 -2.98 2.69
C ASP A 24 -6.65 -2.35 4.06
N ARG A 25 -6.47 -3.17 5.10
CA ARG A 25 -6.12 -2.73 6.46
C ARG A 25 -4.61 -2.69 6.71
N VAL A 26 -3.80 -3.18 5.77
CA VAL A 26 -2.34 -3.19 5.91
C VAL A 26 -1.80 -1.83 5.49
N ASN A 27 -0.96 -1.23 6.33
CA ASN A 27 -0.19 -0.04 5.99
C ASN A 27 1.30 -0.40 5.84
N PRO A 28 1.83 -0.50 4.61
CA PRO A 28 3.25 -0.80 4.36
C PRO A 28 4.23 0.26 4.89
N LEU A 29 3.74 1.44 5.28
CA LEU A 29 4.56 2.53 5.81
C LEU A 29 4.83 2.39 7.32
N ILE A 30 4.19 1.45 8.02
CA ILE A 30 4.46 1.20 9.43
C ILE A 30 5.93 0.84 9.61
N GLY A 31 6.64 1.62 10.45
CA GLY A 31 8.07 1.45 10.74
C GLY A 31 9.03 2.17 9.78
N THR A 32 8.52 2.88 8.77
CA THR A 32 9.34 3.62 7.79
C THR A 32 9.77 5.01 8.27
N ASP A 33 9.12 5.56 9.30
CA ASP A 33 9.55 6.77 10.00
C ASP A 33 10.62 6.43 11.04
N SER A 34 11.76 5.98 10.53
CA SER A 34 12.94 5.61 11.31
C SER A 34 14.10 6.55 11.03
N LYS A 35 14.96 6.73 12.03
CA LYS A 35 16.26 7.41 11.89
C LYS A 35 17.39 6.45 12.23
N TYR A 36 18.62 6.84 11.88
CA TYR A 36 19.80 6.04 12.22
C TYR A 36 19.94 5.87 13.75
N GLU A 37 19.65 6.95 14.49
CA GLU A 37 19.83 7.01 15.94
C GLU A 37 18.77 6.22 16.71
N LEU A 38 17.56 6.11 16.16
CA LEU A 38 16.45 5.39 16.79
C LEU A 38 15.51 4.79 15.73
N SER A 39 15.33 3.48 15.83
CA SER A 39 14.45 2.72 14.95
C SER A 39 13.02 2.70 15.49
N ASN A 40 12.06 3.01 14.61
CA ASN A 40 10.63 2.73 14.81
C ASN A 40 10.19 1.45 14.08
N GLY A 41 11.14 0.68 13.54
CA GLY A 41 10.91 -0.57 12.81
C GLY A 41 11.98 -0.85 11.75
N ASN A 42 12.57 0.19 11.15
CA ASN A 42 13.55 0.09 10.06
C ASN A 42 13.01 -0.76 8.89
N THR A 43 11.76 -0.48 8.50
CA THR A 43 11.12 -1.12 7.35
C THR A 43 11.19 -0.22 6.11
N TYR A 44 10.94 -0.80 4.94
CA TYR A 44 10.63 -0.09 3.71
C TYR A 44 9.28 -0.61 3.18
N PRO A 45 8.49 0.19 2.45
CA PRO A 45 7.18 -0.23 1.97
C PRO A 45 7.29 -1.24 0.82
N ALA A 46 7.44 -2.51 1.18
CA ALA A 46 7.59 -3.61 0.23
C ALA A 46 6.28 -3.90 -0.53
N ILE A 47 6.29 -3.65 -1.84
CA ILE A 47 5.24 -4.06 -2.77
C ILE A 47 5.63 -5.42 -3.34
N ALA A 48 4.97 -6.46 -2.85
CA ALA A 48 5.35 -7.83 -3.14
C ALA A 48 4.18 -8.82 -2.97
N MET A 49 4.36 -10.00 -3.57
CA MET A 49 3.64 -11.20 -3.15
C MET A 49 4.35 -11.81 -1.92
N PRO A 50 3.63 -12.59 -1.10
CA PRO A 50 4.27 -13.37 -0.03
C PRO A 50 5.44 -14.20 -0.58
N TRP A 51 6.63 -14.00 0.00
CA TRP A 51 7.88 -14.68 -0.38
C TRP A 51 8.30 -14.49 -1.85
N GLY A 52 7.89 -13.40 -2.49
CA GLY A 52 8.36 -13.06 -3.83
C GLY A 52 9.89 -13.00 -3.90
N MET A 53 10.46 -13.53 -4.97
CA MET A 53 11.91 -13.50 -5.21
C MET A 53 12.44 -12.06 -5.36
N ASN A 54 11.60 -11.15 -5.87
CA ASN A 54 11.92 -9.75 -6.09
C ASN A 54 10.84 -8.86 -5.46
N PHE A 55 11.26 -7.89 -4.65
CA PHE A 55 10.39 -6.88 -4.06
C PHE A 55 10.60 -5.53 -4.72
N TRP A 56 9.56 -4.71 -4.72
CA TRP A 56 9.60 -3.34 -5.23
C TRP A 56 9.33 -2.36 -4.10
N THR A 57 10.02 -1.24 -4.09
CA THR A 57 9.79 -0.14 -3.13
C THR A 57 10.12 1.18 -3.81
N PRO A 58 9.39 2.27 -3.54
CA PRO A 58 9.89 3.60 -3.87
C PRO A 58 11.22 3.85 -3.15
N GLN A 59 12.14 4.51 -3.84
CA GLN A 59 13.44 4.92 -3.33
C GLN A 59 13.46 6.43 -3.13
N THR A 60 13.80 6.88 -1.92
CA THR A 60 13.94 8.29 -1.57
C THR A 60 15.39 8.70 -1.33
N ALA A 61 16.27 7.76 -0.97
CA ALA A 61 17.70 8.00 -0.73
C ALA A 61 18.58 7.67 -1.95
N ASN A 62 19.82 8.14 -1.96
CA ASN A 62 20.81 7.80 -3.00
C ASN A 62 21.03 6.28 -3.11
N MET A 63 21.39 5.80 -4.30
CA MET A 63 21.79 4.39 -4.52
C MET A 63 22.94 4.01 -3.58
N GLY A 64 22.85 2.82 -2.99
CA GLY A 64 23.80 2.33 -1.99
C GLY A 64 23.52 2.75 -0.54
N ASN A 65 22.53 3.63 -0.29
CA ASN A 65 22.09 3.92 1.07
C ASN A 65 21.14 2.80 1.56
N GLY A 66 21.46 2.19 2.71
CA GLY A 66 20.64 1.16 3.35
C GLY A 66 19.26 1.65 3.79
N TRP A 67 19.10 2.94 4.07
CA TRP A 67 17.79 3.59 4.28
C TRP A 67 17.23 4.03 2.94
N CYS A 68 16.91 3.06 2.07
CA CYS A 68 16.47 3.31 0.71
C CYS A 68 15.18 4.17 0.65
N TYR A 69 14.29 4.00 1.64
CA TYR A 69 13.07 4.77 1.85
C TYR A 69 13.01 5.30 3.29
N THR A 70 12.55 6.54 3.47
CA THR A 70 12.24 7.13 4.78
C THR A 70 10.97 8.00 4.67
N TYR A 71 10.11 7.92 5.67
CA TYR A 71 8.78 8.58 5.64
C TYR A 71 8.86 10.10 5.46
N GLY A 72 9.81 10.76 6.12
CA GLY A 72 10.00 12.21 6.07
C GLY A 72 10.70 12.73 4.80
N ALA A 73 11.04 11.87 3.84
CA ALA A 73 11.71 12.33 2.62
C ALA A 73 10.72 13.01 1.65
N ASN A 74 11.14 14.16 1.10
CA ASN A 74 10.28 14.98 0.25
C ASN A 74 10.46 14.71 -1.26
N LYS A 75 11.26 13.71 -1.64
CA LYS A 75 11.53 13.36 -3.04
C LYS A 75 11.70 11.85 -3.22
N ILE A 76 11.07 11.33 -4.25
CA ILE A 76 11.30 9.98 -4.79
C ILE A 76 12.26 10.09 -5.97
N ARG A 77 13.10 9.08 -6.18
CA ARG A 77 14.12 9.10 -7.25
C ARG A 77 14.25 7.80 -8.05
N GLY A 78 13.40 6.82 -7.78
CA GLY A 78 13.41 5.50 -8.41
C GLY A 78 12.43 4.59 -7.70
#